data_AF-A0A2J6X465-F1
#
_entry.id   AF-A0A2J6X465-F1
#
_cell.length_a   1.000
_cell.length_b   1.000
_cell.length_c   1.000
_cell.angle_alpha   90.00
_cell.angle_beta   90.00
_cell.angle_gamma   90.00
#
_symmetry.space_group_name_H-M   'P 1'
#
loop_
_entity.id
_entity.type
_entity.pdbx_description
1 polymer ?
#
loop_
_entity_poly.entity_id
_entity_poly.type
_entity_poly.pdbx_seq_one_letter_code
_entity_poly.pdbx_strand_id
1 'polypeptide(L)'
;MDKRELNYICHDVKTGFIRKISKYVEGLSESEFECVEINDEKIYVHEVVVEIQDFRFPMKIVVCKDESGRQIVLVSTDISMSGIEIVSTYLERWDIETYFKSAKQEFNLGKCKLRTESGQRHWMILIKISYLIFKEHMEYVKKDMEVVSKQDVFNVIQNALSCLSSDQSNVKSDYDLLEINFEIKDAT
;
A
#
# COMPACT_ATOMS: atom_id res chain seq x y z
N MET A 1 -10.29 -9.55 -11.35
CA MET A 1 -9.17 -10.49 -11.54
C MET A 1 -9.16 -10.93 -13.00
N ASP A 2 -8.05 -10.77 -13.72
CA ASP A 2 -7.93 -11.22 -15.12
C ASP A 2 -8.00 -12.75 -15.14
N LYS A 3 -8.89 -13.33 -15.97
CA LYS A 3 -9.08 -14.79 -16.09
C LYS A 3 -7.80 -15.53 -16.52
N ARG A 4 -6.77 -14.81 -16.97
CA ARG A 4 -5.48 -15.38 -17.37
C ARG A 4 -4.65 -15.91 -16.20
N GLU A 5 -4.77 -15.36 -14.99
CA GLU A 5 -3.91 -15.72 -13.84
C GLU A 5 -4.27 -17.07 -13.18
N LEU A 6 -5.42 -17.67 -13.51
CA LEU A 6 -5.85 -18.96 -12.95
C LEU A 6 -5.55 -20.16 -13.87
N ASN A 7 -4.75 -19.95 -14.93
CA ASN A 7 -4.40 -20.99 -15.89
C ASN A 7 -3.19 -21.84 -15.51
N TYR A 8 -2.50 -21.51 -14.41
CA TYR A 8 -1.37 -22.29 -13.91
C TYR A 8 -1.81 -23.69 -13.50
N ILE A 9 -0.94 -24.67 -13.74
CA ILE A 9 -1.13 -26.05 -13.28
C ILE A 9 -0.50 -26.17 -11.88
N CYS A 10 -1.31 -26.60 -10.93
CA CYS A 10 -0.88 -26.91 -9.57
C CYS A 10 -0.90 -28.42 -9.35
N HIS A 11 0.10 -28.89 -8.61
CA HIS A 11 0.18 -30.23 -8.06
C HIS A 11 -0.10 -30.14 -6.56
N ASP A 12 -1.23 -30.72 -6.15
CA ASP A 12 -1.58 -30.80 -4.74
C ASP A 12 -0.69 -31.84 -4.04
N VAL A 13 0.11 -31.39 -3.08
CA VAL A 13 1.08 -32.23 -2.35
C VAL A 13 0.38 -33.29 -1.50
N LYS A 14 -0.86 -33.03 -1.05
CA LYS A 14 -1.63 -33.96 -0.20
C LYS A 14 -2.36 -35.02 -1.02
N THR A 15 -2.96 -34.62 -2.14
CA THR A 15 -3.83 -35.50 -2.93
C THR A 15 -3.18 -36.07 -4.18
N GLY A 16 -2.03 -35.53 -4.60
CA GLY A 16 -1.31 -35.94 -5.82
C GLY A 16 -2.00 -35.49 -7.11
N PHE A 17 -3.05 -34.68 -7.05
CA PHE A 17 -3.78 -34.23 -8.23
C PHE A 17 -3.05 -33.10 -8.97
N ILE A 18 -3.02 -33.21 -10.30
CA ILE A 18 -2.46 -32.21 -11.21
C ILE A 18 -3.59 -31.57 -12.00
N ARG A 19 -3.92 -30.31 -11.71
CA ARG A 19 -5.01 -29.57 -12.38
C ARG A 19 -4.69 -28.09 -12.49
N LYS A 20 -5.44 -27.38 -13.35
CA LYS A 20 -5.41 -25.90 -13.35
C LYS A 20 -5.95 -25.36 -12.05
N ILE A 21 -5.39 -24.25 -11.55
CA ILE A 21 -5.90 -23.56 -10.35
C ILE A 21 -7.38 -23.23 -10.52
N SER A 22 -7.82 -22.76 -11.68
CA SER A 22 -9.26 -22.52 -11.94
C SER A 22 -10.13 -23.75 -11.71
N LYS A 23 -9.69 -24.93 -12.18
CA LYS A 23 -10.42 -26.19 -12.04
C LYS A 23 -10.38 -26.76 -10.64
N TYR A 24 -9.29 -26.51 -9.92
CA TYR A 24 -9.20 -26.82 -8.50
C TYR A 24 -10.23 -26.00 -7.72
N VAL A 25 -10.23 -24.67 -7.91
CA VAL A 25 -11.12 -23.76 -7.18
C VAL A 25 -12.60 -23.98 -7.51
N GLU A 26 -12.94 -24.30 -8.76
CA GLU A 26 -14.31 -24.70 -9.16
C GLU A 26 -14.79 -25.99 -8.48
N GLY A 27 -13.86 -26.86 -8.06
CA GLY A 27 -14.16 -28.14 -7.42
C GLY A 27 -14.33 -28.06 -5.90
N LEU A 28 -14.03 -26.90 -5.29
CA LEU A 28 -14.11 -26.73 -3.84
C LEU A 28 -15.56 -26.67 -3.36
N SER A 29 -15.86 -27.49 -2.37
CA SER A 29 -17.15 -27.51 -1.66
C SER A 29 -17.18 -26.49 -0.52
N GLU A 30 -18.38 -26.08 -0.08
CA GLU A 30 -18.53 -25.09 1.00
C GLU A 30 -17.91 -25.54 2.33
N SER A 31 -17.87 -26.85 2.60
CA SER A 31 -17.30 -27.42 3.83
C SER A 31 -15.77 -27.31 3.91
N GLU A 32 -15.09 -26.98 2.81
CA GLU A 32 -13.64 -26.82 2.78
C GLU A 32 -13.21 -25.40 3.17
N PHE A 33 -14.16 -24.50 3.39
CA PHE A 33 -13.89 -23.12 3.79
C PHE A 33 -14.06 -22.95 5.30
N GLU A 34 -13.11 -22.25 5.91
CA GLU A 34 -13.22 -21.70 7.25
C GLU A 34 -13.85 -20.30 7.17
N CYS A 35 -14.83 -20.01 8.02
CA CYS A 35 -15.44 -18.68 8.10
C CYS A 35 -14.70 -17.84 9.13
N VAL A 36 -14.27 -16.65 8.72
CA VAL A 36 -13.48 -15.72 9.52
C VAL A 36 -14.07 -14.32 9.38
N GLU A 37 -14.09 -13.56 10.47
CA GLU A 37 -14.55 -12.17 10.46
C GLU A 37 -13.33 -11.24 10.41
N ILE A 38 -13.26 -10.40 9.38
CA ILE A 38 -12.17 -9.45 9.16
C ILE A 38 -12.80 -8.09 8.86
N ASN A 39 -12.48 -7.06 9.65
CA ASN A 39 -13.04 -5.71 9.52
C ASN A 39 -14.59 -5.69 9.49
N ASP A 40 -15.23 -6.46 10.39
CA ASP A 40 -16.70 -6.62 10.48
C ASP A 40 -17.36 -7.24 9.24
N GLU A 41 -16.58 -7.80 8.31
CA GLU A 41 -17.05 -8.55 7.15
C GLU A 41 -16.71 -10.03 7.29
N LYS A 42 -17.67 -10.92 6.97
CA LYS A 42 -17.41 -12.36 6.94
C LYS A 42 -16.74 -12.76 5.64
N ILE A 43 -15.63 -13.46 5.79
CA ILE A 43 -14.83 -13.98 4.69
C ILE A 43 -14.66 -15.48 4.88
N TYR A 44 -14.95 -16.23 3.83
CA TYR A 44 -14.75 -17.66 3.76
C TYR A 44 -13.38 -17.93 3.14
N VAL A 45 -12.50 -18.60 3.88
CA VAL A 45 -11.10 -18.82 3.49
C VAL A 45 -10.82 -20.30 3.37
N HIS A 46 -10.20 -20.69 2.26
CA HIS A 46 -9.65 -22.02 2.05
C HIS A 46 -8.17 -21.90 1.71
N GLU A 47 -7.32 -22.70 2.35
CA GLU A 47 -5.88 -22.72 2.07
C GLU A 47 -5.37 -24.12 1.70
N VAL A 48 -4.43 -24.14 0.75
CA VAL A 48 -3.75 -25.36 0.34
C VAL A 48 -2.31 -25.07 -0.06
N VAL A 49 -1.39 -25.98 0.26
CA VAL A 49 -0.01 -25.92 -0.25
C VAL A 49 0.07 -26.79 -1.50
N VAL A 50 0.50 -26.18 -2.59
CA VAL A 50 0.65 -26.83 -3.89
C VAL A 50 2.01 -26.51 -4.48
N GLU A 51 2.51 -27.39 -5.34
CA GLU A 51 3.64 -27.06 -6.21
C GLU A 51 3.09 -26.54 -7.53
N ILE A 52 3.42 -25.30 -7.89
CA ILE A 52 3.00 -24.73 -9.18
C ILE A 52 4.03 -25.13 -10.23
N GLN A 53 3.58 -25.77 -11.31
CA GLN A 53 4.45 -26.42 -12.31
C GLN A 53 5.49 -25.48 -12.92
N ASP A 54 5.14 -24.22 -13.15
CA ASP A 54 6.01 -23.21 -13.76
C ASP A 54 7.12 -22.74 -12.81
N PHE A 55 6.87 -22.82 -11.49
CA PHE A 55 7.77 -22.32 -10.46
C PHE A 55 8.58 -23.44 -9.79
N ARG A 56 8.06 -24.69 -9.75
CA ARG A 56 8.74 -25.89 -9.21
C ARG A 56 9.17 -25.76 -7.75
N PHE A 57 8.41 -25.02 -6.94
CA PHE A 57 8.56 -24.95 -5.50
C PHE A 57 7.18 -24.83 -4.84
N PRO A 58 7.04 -25.26 -3.57
CA PRO A 58 5.77 -25.21 -2.87
C PRO A 58 5.34 -23.77 -2.60
N MET A 59 4.07 -23.48 -2.86
CA MET A 59 3.42 -22.21 -2.62
C MET A 59 2.08 -22.46 -1.94
N LYS A 60 1.63 -21.51 -1.13
CA LYS A 60 0.31 -21.56 -0.51
C LYS A 60 -0.70 -20.81 -1.39
N ILE A 61 -1.72 -21.51 -1.85
CA ILE A 61 -2.90 -20.90 -2.48
C ILE A 61 -3.92 -20.64 -1.40
N VAL A 62 -4.50 -19.44 -1.42
CA VAL A 62 -5.59 -19.03 -0.54
C VAL A 62 -6.76 -18.58 -1.40
N VAL A 63 -7.90 -19.25 -1.26
CA VAL A 63 -9.15 -18.89 -1.93
C VAL A 63 -10.03 -18.18 -0.92
N CYS A 64 -10.47 -16.97 -1.24
CA CYS A 64 -11.33 -16.18 -0.37
C CYS A 64 -12.65 -15.89 -1.08
N LYS A 65 -13.75 -16.02 -0.35
CA LYS A 65 -15.09 -15.62 -0.81
C LYS A 65 -15.72 -14.66 0.19
N ASP A 66 -16.32 -13.59 -0.30
CA ASP A 66 -17.17 -12.71 0.52
C ASP A 66 -18.62 -13.24 0.57
N GLU A 67 -19.46 -12.63 1.42
CA GLU A 67 -20.89 -12.97 1.50
C GLU A 67 -21.66 -12.70 0.20
N SER A 68 -21.13 -11.84 -0.68
CA SER A 68 -21.71 -11.57 -2.00
C SER A 68 -21.34 -12.64 -3.04
N GLY A 69 -20.53 -13.64 -2.67
CA GLY A 69 -20.04 -14.69 -3.57
C GLY A 69 -18.91 -14.24 -4.50
N ARG A 70 -18.33 -13.05 -4.30
CA ARG A 70 -17.13 -12.64 -5.01
C ARG A 70 -15.96 -13.43 -4.49
N GLN A 71 -15.15 -13.93 -5.41
CA GLN A 71 -14.02 -14.78 -5.10
C GLN A 71 -12.72 -14.14 -5.54
N ILE A 72 -11.72 -14.19 -4.67
CA ILE A 72 -10.34 -13.88 -4.99
C ILE A 72 -9.47 -15.11 -4.71
N VAL A 73 -8.38 -15.22 -5.46
CA VAL A 73 -7.37 -16.27 -5.25
C VAL A 73 -6.05 -15.58 -5.06
N LEU A 74 -5.42 -15.83 -3.93
CA LEU A 74 -4.11 -15.32 -3.54
C LEU A 74 -3.10 -16.46 -3.59
N VAL A 75 -1.85 -16.13 -3.84
CA VAL A 75 -0.73 -17.07 -3.83
C VAL A 75 0.40 -16.46 -3.00
N SER A 76 0.92 -17.23 -2.05
CA SER A 76 2.05 -16.84 -1.21
C SER A 76 3.22 -17.80 -1.42
N THR A 77 4.43 -17.24 -1.52
CA THR A 77 5.70 -17.98 -1.43
C THR A 77 6.01 -18.40 0.00
N ASP A 78 5.47 -17.68 0.99
CA ASP A 78 5.60 -18.02 2.40
C ASP A 78 4.49 -18.99 2.80
N ILE A 79 4.85 -20.28 2.86
CA ILE A 79 3.94 -21.36 3.24
C ILE A 79 3.71 -21.46 4.75
N SER A 80 4.49 -20.73 5.56
CA SER A 80 4.37 -20.75 7.01
C SER A 80 3.21 -19.90 7.52
N MET A 81 2.86 -18.83 6.79
CA MET A 81 1.71 -17.98 7.08
C MET A 81 0.40 -18.73 6.87
N SER A 82 -0.56 -18.57 7.77
CA SER A 82 -1.95 -19.02 7.61
C SER A 82 -2.67 -18.23 6.51
N GLY A 83 -3.75 -18.80 5.98
CA GLY A 83 -4.58 -18.17 4.96
C GLY A 83 -5.14 -16.83 5.43
N ILE A 84 -5.50 -16.73 6.71
CA ILE A 84 -5.98 -15.49 7.34
C ILE A 84 -4.88 -14.43 7.35
N GLU A 85 -3.65 -14.79 7.76
CA GLU A 85 -2.52 -13.85 7.75
C GLU A 85 -2.23 -13.35 6.32
N ILE A 86 -2.26 -14.24 5.33
CA ILE A 86 -2.07 -13.88 3.91
C ILE A 86 -3.17 -12.92 3.44
N VAL A 87 -4.43 -13.17 3.82
CA VAL A 87 -5.55 -12.27 3.49
C VAL A 87 -5.36 -10.91 4.14
N SER A 88 -5.04 -10.87 5.43
CA SER A 88 -4.78 -9.63 6.17
C SER A 88 -3.64 -8.82 5.53
N THR A 89 -2.53 -9.46 5.20
CA THR A 89 -1.42 -8.81 4.47
C THR A 89 -1.86 -8.31 3.09
N TYR A 90 -2.70 -9.06 2.37
CA TYR A 90 -3.22 -8.60 1.09
C TYR A 90 -4.15 -7.39 1.21
N LEU A 91 -4.92 -7.27 2.30
CA LEU A 91 -5.78 -6.11 2.55
C LEU A 91 -4.97 -4.83 2.73
N GLU A 92 -3.77 -4.90 3.34
CA GLU A 92 -2.85 -3.76 3.44
C GLU A 92 -2.42 -3.21 2.07
N ARG A 93 -2.54 -3.99 0.98
CA ARG A 93 -2.27 -3.50 -0.38
C ARG A 93 -3.10 -2.27 -0.73
N TRP A 94 -4.30 -2.13 -0.19
CA TRP A 94 -5.19 -0.99 -0.48
C TRP A 94 -4.58 0.38 -0.14
N ASP A 95 -3.65 0.42 0.82
CA ASP A 95 -2.93 1.64 1.20
C ASP A 95 -2.21 2.29 0.01
N ILE A 96 -1.69 1.49 -0.93
CA ILE A 96 -1.02 2.03 -2.13
C ILE A 96 -1.98 2.78 -3.05
N GLU A 97 -3.22 2.32 -3.16
CA GLU A 97 -4.25 2.97 -3.98
C GLU A 97 -4.68 4.29 -3.34
N THR A 98 -4.84 4.29 -2.02
CA THR A 98 -5.12 5.49 -1.22
C THR A 98 -3.98 6.51 -1.31
N TYR A 99 -2.72 6.05 -1.29
CA TYR A 99 -1.55 6.87 -1.58
C TYR A 99 -1.63 7.50 -2.96
N PHE A 100 -1.77 6.72 -4.04
CA PHE A 100 -1.78 7.27 -5.39
C PHE A 100 -2.96 8.19 -5.66
N LYS A 101 -4.13 7.92 -5.07
CA LYS A 101 -5.28 8.81 -5.14
C LYS A 101 -4.97 10.17 -4.52
N SER A 102 -4.42 10.18 -3.31
CA SER A 102 -4.04 11.40 -2.59
C SER A 102 -2.89 12.14 -3.28
N ALA A 103 -1.86 11.41 -3.75
CA ALA A 103 -0.74 11.97 -4.47
C ALA A 103 -1.18 12.73 -5.73
N LYS A 104 -2.12 12.15 -6.50
CA LYS A 104 -2.67 12.78 -7.71
C LYS A 104 -3.56 13.98 -7.42
N GLN A 105 -4.44 13.87 -6.43
CA GLN A 105 -5.47 14.88 -6.13
C GLN A 105 -4.94 16.04 -5.29
N GLU A 106 -4.22 15.75 -4.21
CA GLU A 106 -3.81 16.73 -3.18
C GLU A 106 -2.36 17.19 -3.35
N PHE A 107 -1.45 16.27 -3.68
CA PHE A 107 -0.01 16.56 -3.78
C PHE A 107 0.46 16.87 -5.21
N ASN A 108 -0.47 17.21 -6.10
CA ASN A 108 -0.19 17.66 -7.47
C ASN A 108 0.65 16.71 -8.34
N LEU A 109 0.70 15.40 -8.02
CA LEU A 109 1.36 14.41 -8.89
C LEU A 109 0.75 14.43 -10.30
N GLY A 110 -0.58 14.54 -10.38
CA GLY A 110 -1.32 14.58 -11.66
C GLY A 110 -1.11 15.86 -12.48
N LYS A 111 -0.52 16.91 -11.88
CA LYS A 111 -0.28 18.21 -12.52
C LYS A 111 1.20 18.46 -12.82
N CYS A 112 2.07 17.47 -12.63
CA CYS A 112 3.50 17.60 -12.93
C CYS A 112 3.71 17.89 -14.42
N LYS A 113 4.40 18.99 -14.74
CA LYS A 113 4.74 19.40 -16.12
C LYS A 113 6.22 19.21 -16.46
N LEU A 114 7.00 18.61 -15.55
CA LEU A 114 8.43 18.37 -15.75
C LEU A 114 8.63 17.32 -16.85
N ARG A 115 9.51 17.62 -17.81
CA ARG A 115 9.78 16.75 -18.98
C ARG A 115 11.07 15.95 -18.87
N THR A 116 11.95 16.31 -17.94
CA THR A 116 13.20 15.58 -17.71
C THR A 116 12.97 14.42 -16.74
N GLU A 117 13.63 13.29 -16.97
CA GLU A 117 13.60 12.13 -16.07
C GLU A 117 14.03 12.53 -14.65
N SER A 118 15.12 13.30 -14.53
CA SER A 118 15.62 13.81 -13.24
C SER A 118 14.61 14.70 -12.55
N GLY A 119 13.94 15.60 -13.27
CA GLY A 119 12.90 16.47 -12.73
C GLY A 119 11.70 15.67 -12.22
N GLN A 120 11.22 14.70 -13.00
CA GLN A 120 10.14 13.81 -12.60
C GLN A 120 10.51 12.97 -11.38
N ARG A 121 11.76 12.47 -11.32
CA ARG A 121 12.27 11.71 -10.18
C ARG A 121 12.29 12.54 -8.91
N HIS A 122 12.87 13.74 -8.93
CA HIS A 122 12.89 14.62 -7.77
C HIS A 122 11.48 15.02 -7.32
N TRP A 123 10.59 15.32 -8.28
CA TRP A 123 9.19 15.62 -7.98
C TRP A 123 8.47 14.47 -7.28
N MET A 124 8.66 13.23 -7.75
CA MET A 124 8.11 12.04 -7.09
C MET A 124 8.66 11.87 -5.66
N ILE A 125 9.96 12.13 -5.45
CA ILE A 125 10.57 12.06 -4.11
C ILE A 125 9.93 13.09 -3.17
N LEU A 126 9.78 14.35 -3.62
CA LEU A 126 9.14 15.40 -2.83
C LEU A 126 7.71 15.02 -2.45
N ILE A 127 6.92 14.52 -3.40
CA ILE A 127 5.55 14.08 -3.14
C ILE A 127 5.50 12.93 -2.14
N LYS A 128 6.42 11.97 -2.23
CA LYS A 128 6.50 10.87 -1.25
C LYS A 128 6.78 11.40 0.15
N ILE A 129 7.75 12.29 0.30
CA ILE A 129 8.09 12.90 1.60
C ILE A 129 6.88 13.68 2.14
N SER A 130 6.27 14.55 1.33
CA SER A 130 5.10 15.33 1.73
C SER A 130 3.92 14.45 2.15
N TYR A 131 3.67 13.34 1.43
CA TYR A 131 2.62 12.40 1.80
C TYR A 131 2.93 11.66 3.10
N LEU A 132 4.18 11.25 3.33
CA LEU A 132 4.57 10.56 4.57
C LEU A 132 4.36 11.45 5.79
N ILE A 133 4.80 12.72 5.71
CA ILE A 133 4.57 13.72 6.75
C ILE A 133 3.07 13.91 6.99
N PHE A 134 2.29 14.05 5.92
CA PHE A 134 0.84 14.18 6.01
C PHE A 134 0.18 12.95 6.66
N LYS A 135 0.58 11.73 6.28
CA LYS A 135 0.06 10.48 6.86
C LYS A 135 0.37 10.39 8.34
N GLU A 136 1.58 10.75 8.75
CA GLU A 136 1.98 10.80 10.17
C GLU A 136 1.12 11.79 10.97
N HIS A 137 0.92 13.00 10.47
CA HIS A 137 0.04 13.97 11.12
C HIS A 137 -1.43 13.54 11.13
N MET A 138 -1.90 12.83 10.10
CA MET A 138 -3.24 12.28 10.09
C MET A 138 -3.45 11.27 11.22
N GLU A 139 -2.48 10.36 11.43
CA GLU A 139 -2.50 9.42 12.56
C GLU A 139 -2.37 10.13 13.91
N TYR A 140 -1.63 11.23 13.98
CA TYR A 140 -1.56 12.05 15.18
C TYR A 140 -2.92 12.67 15.54
N VAL A 141 -3.58 13.34 14.60
CA VAL A 141 -4.87 14.03 14.84
C VAL A 141 -5.99 13.04 15.16
N LYS A 142 -5.94 11.81 14.59
CA LYS A 142 -6.89 10.74 14.92
C LYS A 142 -6.86 10.31 16.38
N LYS A 143 -5.78 10.58 17.12
CA LYS A 143 -5.72 10.29 18.56
C LYS A 143 -6.61 11.23 19.37
N ASP A 144 -6.79 12.45 18.90
CA ASP A 144 -7.52 13.51 19.61
C ASP A 144 -8.94 13.71 19.07
N MET A 145 -9.26 13.18 17.88
CA MET A 145 -10.55 13.33 17.21
C MET A 145 -10.99 12.01 16.56
N GLU A 146 -12.24 11.60 16.81
CA GLU A 146 -12.82 10.36 16.29
C GLU A 146 -13.04 10.39 14.77
N VAL A 147 -13.29 11.58 14.20
CA VAL A 147 -13.44 11.79 12.75
C VAL A 147 -12.49 12.89 12.31
N VAL A 148 -11.55 12.54 11.42
CA VAL A 148 -10.52 13.46 10.92
C VAL A 148 -10.64 13.62 9.41
N SER A 149 -10.81 14.85 8.96
CA SER A 149 -10.76 15.19 7.53
C SER A 149 -9.33 15.54 7.11
N LYS A 150 -9.05 15.46 5.81
CA LYS A 150 -7.76 15.91 5.26
C LYS A 150 -7.50 17.40 5.53
N GLN A 151 -8.56 18.21 5.56
CA GLN A 151 -8.46 19.66 5.78
C GLN A 151 -7.96 19.97 7.18
N ASP A 152 -8.34 19.17 8.18
CA ASP A 152 -7.89 19.35 9.56
C ASP A 152 -6.38 19.18 9.67
N VAL A 153 -5.83 18.17 9.00
CA VAL A 153 -4.38 17.94 8.91
C VAL A 153 -3.69 19.11 8.22
N PHE A 154 -4.22 19.60 7.10
CA PHE A 154 -3.66 20.77 6.43
C PHE A 154 -3.70 22.02 7.32
N ASN A 155 -4.78 22.23 8.07
CA ASN A 155 -4.88 23.36 9.00
C ASN A 155 -3.84 23.26 10.12
N VAL A 156 -3.61 22.08 10.70
CA VAL A 156 -2.55 21.86 11.70
C VAL A 156 -1.17 22.18 11.13
N ILE A 157 -0.87 21.70 9.92
CA ILE A 157 0.39 21.99 9.23
C ILE A 157 0.54 23.49 8.98
N GLN A 158 -0.51 24.17 8.50
CA GLN A 158 -0.49 25.62 8.26
C GLN A 158 -0.30 26.41 9.56
N ASN A 159 -0.97 26.02 10.65
CA ASN A 159 -0.80 26.65 11.95
C ASN A 159 0.64 26.49 12.46
N ALA A 160 1.21 25.28 12.38
CA ALA A 160 2.60 25.04 12.75
C ALA A 160 3.57 25.90 11.92
N LEU A 161 3.36 25.99 10.60
CA LEU A 161 4.14 26.87 9.73
C LEU A 161 3.99 28.34 10.10
N SER A 162 2.78 28.79 10.47
CA SER A 162 2.57 30.18 10.91
C SER A 162 3.34 30.49 12.19
N CYS A 163 3.37 29.59 13.17
CA CYS A 163 4.13 29.73 14.40
C CYS A 163 5.64 29.80 14.13
N LEU A 164 6.15 28.92 13.27
CA LEU A 164 7.55 28.93 12.85
C LEU A 164 7.92 30.22 12.11
N SER A 165 7.01 30.74 11.27
CA SER A 165 7.25 31.96 10.52
C SER A 165 7.25 33.22 11.40
N SER A 166 6.43 33.26 12.46
CA SER A 166 6.47 34.34 13.46
C SER A 166 7.74 34.30 14.31
N ASP A 167 8.31 33.11 14.53
CA ASP A 167 9.60 32.98 15.21
C ASP A 167 10.78 33.35 14.30
N GLN A 168 10.70 33.12 12.98
CA GLN A 168 11.73 33.55 12.03
C GLN A 168 11.91 35.08 11.93
N SER A 169 10.88 35.89 12.22
CA SER A 169 11.07 37.34 12.38
C SER A 169 11.95 37.72 13.57
N ASN A 170 12.09 36.84 14.58
CA ASN A 170 13.02 37.02 15.70
C ASN A 170 14.42 36.43 15.42
N VAL A 171 14.56 35.47 14.50
CA VAL A 171 15.84 34.79 14.16
C VAL A 171 16.51 35.39 12.92
N LYS A 172 15.86 36.29 12.17
CA LYS A 172 16.45 36.98 11.00
C LYS A 172 17.77 37.72 11.27
N SER A 173 18.14 37.97 12.53
CA SER A 173 19.44 38.53 12.87
C SER A 173 20.62 37.55 12.66
N ASP A 174 20.39 36.24 12.53
CA ASP A 174 21.45 35.22 12.56
C ASP A 174 21.68 34.51 11.21
N TYR A 175 20.79 34.69 10.23
CA TYR A 175 20.91 34.05 8.90
C TYR A 175 21.80 34.82 7.91
N ASP A 176 22.06 36.12 8.15
CA ASP A 176 22.98 36.93 7.32
C ASP A 176 24.43 36.41 7.36
N LEU A 177 24.79 35.59 8.36
CA LEU A 177 26.12 34.97 8.48
C LEU A 177 26.30 33.69 7.66
N LEU A 178 25.20 33.07 7.20
CA LEU A 178 25.24 31.83 6.42
C LEU A 178 25.26 32.08 4.90
N GLU A 179 24.71 33.21 4.43
CA GLU A 179 24.78 33.59 3.01
C GLU A 179 26.20 33.99 2.57
N ILE A 180 27.06 34.44 3.48
CA ILE A 180 28.45 34.83 3.17
C ILE A 180 29.33 33.62 2.79
N ASN A 181 28.97 32.40 3.19
CA ASN A 181 29.81 31.21 2.99
C ASN A 181 29.40 30.32 1.80
N PHE A 182 28.42 30.73 0.98
CA PHE A 182 27.95 29.96 -0.18
C PHE A 182 28.22 30.62 -1.54
N GLU A 183 29.19 31.55 -1.62
CA GLU A 183 29.82 31.88 -2.91
C GLU A 183 30.70 30.69 -3.36
N ILE A 184 30.08 29.78 -4.10
CA ILE A 184 30.81 28.79 -4.90
C ILE A 184 31.62 29.58 -5.93
N LYS A 185 32.95 29.66 -5.73
CA LYS A 185 33.87 30.09 -6.79
C LYS A 185 33.77 29.09 -7.93
N ASP A 186 33.18 29.53 -9.04
CA ASP A 186 33.20 28.81 -10.32
C ASP A 186 34.65 28.48 -10.69
N ALA A 187 34.98 27.19 -10.73
CA ALA A 187 36.25 26.70 -11.23
C ALA A 187 36.20 26.69 -12.77
N THR A 188 37.08 27.50 -13.36
CA THR A 188 37.43 27.52 -14.78
C THR A 188 38.25 26.29 -15.16
#